data_AF-A0A7G6YZV1-F1
#
_entry.id   AF-A0A7G6YZV1-F1
#
_cell.length_a   1.000
_cell.length_b   1.000
_cell.length_c   1.000
_cell.angle_alpha   90.00
_cell.angle_beta   90.00
_cell.angle_gamma   90.00
#
_symmetry.space_group_name_H-M   'P 1'
#
loop_
_entity.id
_entity.type
_entity.pdbx_description
1 polymer ?
#
loop_
_entity_poly.entity_id
_entity_poly.type
_entity_poly.pdbx_seq_one_letter_code
_entity_poly.pdbx_strand_id
1 'polypeptide(L)'
;MSAGAGSAAASVGGSAPSASSALRDAYGDGDGAGAAAGRGPVVPGHVSLAARVLTRVAAAVVAEQLRVDRAEVRVDASDDAGHLALRVTTPVRVPALSGSVPVPAGGVVGLVRELQSTLTRRVSEITGRTVSRVDVTVSRSVLDRTGRVA
;
A
#
# COMPACT_ATOMS: atom_id res chain seq x y z
N MET A 1 -16.02 6.30 63.98
CA MET A 1 -15.26 5.30 63.19
C MET A 1 -15.96 5.21 61.85
N SER A 2 -15.54 5.98 60.84
CA SER A 2 -14.51 5.62 59.82
C SER A 2 -14.95 4.38 59.02
N ALA A 3 -14.97 4.29 57.69
CA ALA A 3 -14.72 5.11 56.49
C ALA A 3 -15.38 4.29 55.35
N GLY A 4 -16.00 4.83 54.30
CA GLY A 4 -15.45 5.43 53.08
C GLY A 4 -16.48 5.12 51.96
N ALA A 5 -16.93 6.04 51.12
CA ALA A 5 -16.24 6.77 50.04
C ALA A 5 -15.65 5.84 48.96
N GLY A 6 -16.15 5.95 47.72
CA GLY A 6 -15.55 5.39 46.51
C GLY A 6 -16.58 4.70 45.59
N SER A 7 -17.34 5.42 44.76
CA SER A 7 -16.97 6.07 43.48
C SER A 7 -17.44 5.22 42.29
N ALA A 8 -18.30 5.85 41.49
CA ALA A 8 -18.65 5.44 40.14
C ALA A 8 -17.39 5.32 39.27
N ALA A 9 -17.38 4.32 38.40
CA ALA A 9 -16.49 4.24 37.26
C ALA A 9 -17.32 3.87 36.04
N ALA A 10 -17.90 4.89 35.41
CA ALA A 10 -18.22 4.85 34.00
C ALA A 10 -16.88 4.87 33.25
N SER A 11 -16.35 3.70 32.88
CA SER A 11 -15.26 3.65 31.92
C SER A 11 -15.86 3.58 30.52
N VAL A 12 -15.85 4.76 29.92
CA VAL A 12 -15.97 5.04 28.49
C VAL A 12 -15.07 4.06 27.72
N GLY A 13 -15.67 3.01 27.18
CA GLY A 13 -15.07 2.19 26.13
C GLY A 13 -15.15 2.93 24.80
N GLY A 14 -14.38 4.01 24.67
CA GLY A 14 -14.18 4.67 23.38
C GLY A 14 -13.40 3.72 22.49
N SER A 15 -14.09 3.06 21.55
CA SER A 15 -13.43 2.39 20.42
C SER A 15 -12.46 3.38 19.79
N ALA A 16 -11.16 3.08 19.89
CA ALA A 16 -10.16 3.79 19.12
C ALA A 16 -10.59 3.73 17.64
N PRO A 17 -10.67 4.86 16.92
CA PRO A 17 -10.90 4.81 15.50
C PRO A 17 -9.77 3.97 14.90
N SER A 18 -10.13 2.89 14.21
CA SER A 18 -9.17 2.07 13.46
C SER A 18 -8.31 3.01 12.62
N ALA A 19 -6.97 2.92 12.70
CA ALA A 19 -6.04 3.79 11.98
C ALA A 19 -6.33 3.90 10.46
N SER A 20 -7.05 2.92 9.92
CA SER A 20 -7.60 2.87 8.57
C SER A 20 -8.60 4.00 8.24
N SER A 21 -9.38 4.49 9.20
CA SER A 21 -10.36 5.56 9.00
C SER A 21 -9.71 6.95 9.01
N ALA A 22 -8.80 7.20 9.96
CA ALA A 22 -8.06 8.48 10.03
C ALA A 22 -7.21 8.75 8.77
N LEU A 23 -6.68 7.70 8.14
CA LEU A 23 -5.95 7.80 6.88
C LEU A 23 -6.86 8.09 5.67
N ARG A 24 -8.14 7.70 5.76
CA ARG A 24 -9.19 7.94 4.76
C ARG A 24 -9.65 9.39 4.79
N ASP A 25 -9.74 9.96 5.99
CA ASP A 25 -10.16 11.35 6.20
C ASP A 25 -9.04 12.37 5.88
N ALA A 26 -7.77 12.00 6.10
CA ALA A 26 -6.62 12.86 5.79
C ALA A 26 -6.37 13.04 4.28
N TYR A 27 -6.96 12.18 3.44
CA TYR A 27 -6.88 12.23 1.98
C TYR A 27 -8.28 12.01 1.40
N GLY A 28 -9.07 13.08 1.43
CA GLY A 28 -10.48 13.08 1.03
C GLY A 28 -10.77 12.48 -0.35
N ASP A 29 -12.00 11.98 -0.44
CA ASP A 29 -12.77 11.49 -1.58
C ASP A 29 -12.17 11.69 -2.98
N GLY A 30 -11.68 10.60 -3.55
CA GLY A 30 -11.56 10.46 -4.99
C GLY A 30 -12.85 9.87 -5.55
N ASP A 31 -13.92 10.68 -5.55
CA ASP A 31 -15.21 10.35 -6.13
C ASP A 31 -15.05 9.82 -7.56
N GLY A 32 -15.44 8.56 -7.75
CA GLY A 32 -15.39 7.85 -9.03
C GLY A 32 -16.48 8.26 -10.01
N ALA A 33 -16.79 9.55 -10.14
CA ALA A 33 -17.87 10.05 -10.98
C ALA A 33 -17.41 11.17 -11.93
N GLY A 34 -17.02 10.76 -13.14
CA GLY A 34 -17.06 11.62 -14.33
C GLY A 34 -15.79 12.36 -14.71
N ALA A 35 -14.92 11.71 -15.50
CA ALA A 35 -14.15 12.41 -16.51
C ALA A 35 -13.73 11.45 -17.62
N ALA A 36 -14.56 11.35 -18.66
CA ALA A 36 -14.07 11.08 -20.00
C ALA A 36 -13.26 12.30 -20.50
N ALA A 37 -12.20 12.67 -19.79
CA ALA A 37 -11.32 13.78 -20.13
C ALA A 37 -9.89 13.25 -20.09
N GLY A 38 -9.35 12.92 -21.26
CA GLY A 38 -8.00 12.37 -21.34
C GLY A 38 -7.67 11.65 -22.62
N ARG A 39 -8.23 12.06 -23.76
CA ARG A 39 -7.42 12.02 -24.98
C ARG A 39 -6.86 13.42 -25.16
N GLY A 40 -5.84 13.74 -24.36
CA GLY A 40 -5.00 14.88 -24.64
C GLY A 40 -4.45 14.77 -26.07
N PRO A 41 -4.02 15.87 -26.68
CA PRO A 41 -3.51 15.86 -28.05
C PRO A 41 -2.46 14.76 -28.19
N VAL A 42 -2.69 13.85 -29.15
CA VAL A 42 -1.74 12.79 -29.46
C VAL A 42 -0.56 13.47 -30.12
N VAL A 43 0.53 13.62 -29.37
CA VAL A 43 1.79 14.15 -29.89
C VAL A 43 2.50 12.98 -30.60
N PRO A 44 2.76 13.07 -31.92
CA PRO A 44 3.47 12.02 -32.65
C PRO A 44 4.79 11.69 -31.96
N GLY A 45 5.08 10.39 -31.80
CA GLY A 45 6.27 9.92 -31.08
C GLY A 45 6.12 9.82 -29.56
N HIS A 46 4.98 10.20 -28.99
CA HIS A 46 4.70 10.07 -27.55
C HIS A 46 3.48 9.19 -27.27
N VAL A 47 3.56 8.39 -26.22
CA VAL A 47 2.44 7.59 -25.71
C VAL A 47 1.97 8.19 -24.39
N SER A 48 0.75 8.71 -24.35
CA SER A 48 0.14 9.18 -23.10
C SER A 48 -0.47 8.01 -22.35
N LEU A 49 0.08 7.69 -21.16
CA LEU A 49 -0.52 6.72 -20.25
C LEU A 49 -1.50 7.43 -19.31
N ALA A 50 -2.74 6.94 -19.24
CA ALA A 50 -3.69 7.40 -18.24
C ALA A 50 -3.24 6.93 -16.84
N ALA A 51 -3.53 7.74 -15.80
CA ALA A 51 -3.18 7.41 -14.41
C ALA A 51 -3.67 6.01 -13.99
N ARG A 52 -4.86 5.61 -14.44
CA ARG A 52 -5.43 4.25 -14.20
C ARG A 52 -4.58 3.10 -14.75
N VAL A 53 -3.78 3.35 -15.78
CA VAL A 53 -2.88 2.33 -16.36
C VAL A 53 -1.67 2.19 -15.45
N LEU A 54 -1.13 3.31 -14.96
CA LEU A 54 -0.01 3.33 -14.01
C LEU A 54 -0.36 2.59 -12.71
N THR A 55 -1.52 2.89 -12.14
CA THR A 55 -1.99 2.22 -10.92
C THR A 55 -2.17 0.71 -11.13
N ARG A 56 -2.68 0.28 -12.30
CA ARG A 56 -2.81 -1.14 -12.63
C ARG A 56 -1.47 -1.83 -12.82
N VAL A 57 -0.51 -1.20 -13.49
CA VAL A 57 0.82 -1.79 -13.69
C VAL A 57 1.54 -1.91 -12.35
N ALA A 58 1.55 -0.84 -11.56
CA ALA A 58 2.16 -0.85 -10.24
C ALA A 58 1.52 -1.90 -9.31
N ALA A 59 0.19 -2.00 -9.28
CA ALA A 59 -0.50 -3.04 -8.51
C ALA A 59 -0.12 -4.46 -8.96
N ALA A 60 0.12 -4.67 -10.26
CA ALA A 60 0.60 -5.95 -10.80
C ALA A 60 1.97 -6.30 -10.23
N VAL A 61 2.90 -5.35 -10.30
CA VAL A 61 4.28 -5.51 -9.84
C VAL A 61 4.32 -5.79 -8.34
N VAL A 62 3.53 -5.07 -7.54
CA VAL A 62 3.44 -5.30 -6.09
C VAL A 62 2.91 -6.70 -5.78
N ALA A 63 1.81 -7.10 -6.43
CA ALA A 63 1.22 -8.42 -6.21
C ALA A 63 2.18 -9.56 -6.57
N GLU A 64 2.91 -9.41 -7.68
CA GLU A 64 3.95 -10.35 -8.12
C GLU A 64 5.10 -10.45 -7.11
N GLN A 65 5.65 -9.31 -6.68
CA GLN A 65 6.79 -9.26 -5.75
C GLN A 65 6.45 -9.81 -4.36
N LEU A 66 5.28 -9.44 -3.82
CA LEU A 66 4.86 -9.85 -2.49
C LEU A 66 4.08 -11.18 -2.46
N ARG A 67 3.81 -11.77 -3.64
CA ARG A 67 2.97 -12.97 -3.80
C ARG A 67 1.60 -12.84 -3.10
N VAL A 68 1.01 -11.66 -3.14
CA VAL A 68 -0.33 -11.37 -2.58
C VAL A 68 -1.37 -11.33 -3.68
N ASP A 69 -2.64 -11.48 -3.32
CA ASP A 69 -3.72 -11.31 -4.28
C ASP A 69 -3.76 -9.84 -4.74
N ARG A 70 -3.83 -9.63 -6.05
CA ARG A 70 -3.93 -8.30 -6.67
C ARG A 70 -5.13 -7.52 -6.17
N ALA A 71 -6.24 -8.18 -5.83
CA ALA A 71 -7.43 -7.54 -5.28
C ALA A 71 -7.18 -6.89 -3.90
N GLU A 72 -6.13 -7.33 -3.19
CA GLU A 72 -5.76 -6.82 -1.87
C GLU A 72 -4.75 -5.66 -1.93
N VAL A 73 -4.22 -5.39 -3.13
CA VAL A 73 -3.28 -4.30 -3.37
C VAL A 73 -4.04 -3.07 -3.84
N ARG A 74 -3.89 -1.96 -3.14
CA ARG A 74 -4.37 -0.65 -3.60
C ARG A 74 -3.19 0.23 -3.97
N VAL A 75 -3.26 0.83 -5.15
CA VAL A 75 -2.24 1.78 -5.62
C VAL A 75 -2.92 3.04 -6.12
N ASP A 76 -2.39 4.16 -5.66
CA ASP A 76 -2.67 5.49 -6.18
C ASP A 76 -1.41 6.08 -6.82
N ALA A 77 -1.59 6.84 -7.89
CA ALA A 77 -0.51 7.46 -8.64
C ALA A 77 -0.85 8.92 -8.92
N SER A 78 0.02 9.82 -8.47
CA SER A 78 -0.10 11.25 -8.67
C SER A 78 1.10 11.81 -9.43
N ASP A 79 0.87 12.89 -10.16
CA ASP A 79 1.95 13.74 -10.64
C ASP A 79 2.57 14.51 -9.47
N ASP A 80 3.89 14.61 -9.46
CA ASP A 80 4.68 15.35 -8.49
C ASP A 80 5.68 16.24 -9.24
N ALA A 81 5.21 17.42 -9.66
CA ALA A 81 6.01 18.39 -10.42
C ALA A 81 6.71 17.80 -11.66
N GLY A 82 6.02 16.94 -12.42
CA GLY A 82 6.59 16.23 -13.58
C GLY A 82 7.26 14.90 -13.25
N HIS A 83 7.48 14.58 -11.97
CA HIS A 83 7.82 13.25 -11.49
C HIS A 83 6.56 12.45 -11.12
N LEU A 84 6.74 11.16 -10.87
CA LEU A 84 5.65 10.29 -10.44
C LEU A 84 5.77 9.99 -8.94
N ALA A 85 4.69 10.26 -8.20
CA ALA A 85 4.53 9.82 -6.82
C ALA A 85 3.57 8.62 -6.78
N LEU A 86 3.97 7.56 -6.07
CA LEU A 86 3.18 6.34 -5.91
C LEU A 86 2.85 6.11 -4.45
N ARG A 87 1.59 5.80 -4.17
CA ARG A 87 1.14 5.37 -2.84
C ARG A 87 0.56 3.96 -2.93
N VAL A 88 1.19 3.04 -2.20
CA VAL A 88 0.85 1.62 -2.22
C VAL A 88 0.36 1.20 -0.84
N THR A 89 -0.83 0.60 -0.78
CA THR A 89 -1.31 -0.10 0.40
C THR A 89 -1.41 -1.58 0.09
N THR A 90 -0.68 -2.40 0.84
CA THR A 90 -0.59 -3.84 0.55
C THR A 90 -0.49 -4.65 1.84
N PRO A 91 -1.11 -5.85 1.89
CA PRO A 91 -0.74 -6.84 2.89
C PRO A 91 0.70 -7.33 2.65
N VAL A 92 1.32 -7.88 3.70
CA VAL A 92 2.59 -8.60 3.60
C VAL A 92 2.42 -10.03 4.08
N ARG A 93 3.05 -10.97 3.37
CA ARG A 93 3.13 -12.36 3.85
C ARG A 93 4.30 -12.50 4.80
N VAL A 94 4.03 -13.01 5.98
CA VAL A 94 5.06 -13.30 6.99
C VAL A 94 5.21 -14.82 7.05
N PRO A 95 6.43 -15.35 6.83
CA PRO A 95 6.64 -16.78 6.91
C PRO A 95 6.44 -17.28 8.35
N ALA A 96 5.88 -18.49 8.50
CA ALA A 96 5.77 -19.12 9.80
C ALA A 96 7.18 -19.44 10.35
N LEU A 97 7.44 -19.04 11.61
CA LEU A 97 8.74 -19.23 12.28
C LEU A 97 9.06 -20.69 12.63
N SER A 98 8.17 -21.63 12.29
CA SER A 98 8.30 -23.07 12.56
C SER A 98 9.23 -23.81 11.59
N GLY A 99 9.82 -23.13 10.60
CA GLY A 99 10.76 -23.72 9.65
C GLY A 99 11.92 -22.77 9.29
N SER A 100 12.97 -23.33 8.71
CA SER A 100 14.07 -22.56 8.09
C SER A 100 13.54 -21.93 6.79
N VAL A 101 12.85 -20.80 6.92
CA VAL A 101 12.37 -20.02 5.78
C VAL A 101 13.31 -18.84 5.57
N PRO A 102 13.75 -18.56 4.32
CA PRO A 102 14.50 -17.35 4.02
C PRO A 102 13.68 -16.11 4.39
N VAL A 103 14.09 -15.45 5.47
CA VAL A 103 13.56 -14.14 5.86
C VAL A 103 14.31 -13.08 5.05
N PRO A 104 13.62 -12.09 4.47
CA PRO A 104 14.27 -10.96 3.79
C PRO A 104 15.33 -10.32 4.70
N ALA A 105 16.47 -9.97 4.13
CA ALA A 105 17.53 -9.29 4.88
C ALA A 105 16.97 -7.98 5.48
N GLY A 106 16.96 -7.85 6.81
CA GLY A 106 16.34 -6.70 7.50
C GLY A 106 14.83 -6.81 7.73
N GLY A 107 14.23 -7.99 7.57
CA GLY A 107 12.83 -8.26 7.88
C GLY A 107 11.85 -7.48 7.00
N VAL A 108 10.72 -7.04 7.58
CA VAL A 108 9.69 -6.28 6.86
C VAL A 108 10.24 -4.98 6.28
N VAL A 109 11.14 -4.29 6.98
CA VAL A 109 11.74 -3.04 6.50
C VAL A 109 12.62 -3.28 5.28
N GLY A 110 13.41 -4.35 5.28
CA GLY A 110 14.21 -4.76 4.13
C GLY A 110 13.34 -5.10 2.91
N LEU A 111 12.27 -5.86 3.13
CA LEU A 111 11.28 -6.18 2.11
C LEU A 111 10.60 -4.92 1.52
N VAL A 112 10.23 -3.96 2.36
CA VAL A 112 9.66 -2.68 1.88
C VAL A 112 10.67 -1.89 1.06
N ARG A 113 11.95 -1.85 1.48
CA ARG A 113 13.02 -1.18 0.71
C ARG A 113 13.25 -1.85 -0.65
N GLU A 114 13.25 -3.17 -0.69
CA GLU A 114 13.38 -3.94 -1.94
C GLU A 114 12.17 -3.70 -2.86
N LEU A 115 10.96 -3.66 -2.29
CA LEU A 115 9.74 -3.31 -3.02
C LEU A 115 9.80 -1.89 -3.60
N GLN A 116 10.23 -0.92 -2.81
CA GLN A 116 10.41 0.48 -3.25
C GLN A 116 11.40 0.56 -4.42
N SER A 117 12.57 -0.09 -4.28
CA SER A 117 13.59 -0.15 -5.35
C SER A 117 13.03 -0.77 -6.63
N THR A 118 12.32 -1.90 -6.50
CA THR A 118 11.73 -2.60 -7.63
C THR A 118 10.65 -1.79 -8.32
N LEU A 119 9.78 -1.11 -7.56
CA LEU A 119 8.74 -0.26 -8.11
C LEU A 119 9.32 0.96 -8.81
N THR A 120 10.26 1.66 -8.17
CA THR A 120 10.95 2.80 -8.78
C THR A 120 11.56 2.40 -10.11
N ARG A 121 12.27 1.26 -10.16
CA ARG A 121 12.89 0.77 -11.39
C ARG A 121 11.84 0.38 -12.44
N ARG A 122 10.93 -0.55 -12.15
CA ARG A 122 9.98 -1.07 -13.14
C ARG A 122 9.02 0.01 -13.64
N VAL A 123 8.54 0.90 -12.76
CA VAL A 123 7.63 1.98 -13.19
C VAL A 123 8.39 3.01 -14.02
N SER A 124 9.64 3.35 -13.68
CA SER A 124 10.44 4.24 -14.52
C SER A 124 10.73 3.62 -15.90
N GLU A 125 11.08 2.33 -15.96
CA GLU A 125 11.30 1.60 -17.22
C GLU A 125 10.03 1.58 -18.11
N ILE A 126 8.86 1.34 -17.53
CA ILE A 126 7.60 1.23 -18.28
C ILE A 126 7.08 2.59 -18.73
N THR A 127 7.22 3.62 -17.89
CA THR A 127 6.63 4.93 -18.14
C THR A 127 7.57 5.92 -18.82
N GLY A 128 8.87 5.65 -18.80
CA GLY A 128 9.89 6.60 -19.21
C GLY A 128 9.96 7.86 -18.33
N ARG A 129 9.33 7.83 -17.15
CA ARG A 129 9.28 8.96 -16.20
C ARG A 129 10.02 8.62 -14.92
N THR A 130 10.66 9.62 -14.32
CA THR A 130 11.31 9.46 -13.01
C THR A 130 10.26 9.40 -11.90
N VAL A 131 10.36 8.38 -11.04
CA VAL A 131 9.58 8.27 -9.81
C VAL A 131 10.29 9.06 -8.70
N SER A 132 9.64 10.08 -8.13
CA SER A 132 10.22 10.89 -7.05
C SER A 132 10.07 10.23 -5.68
N ARG A 133 8.93 9.57 -5.45
CA ARG A 133 8.60 8.98 -4.14
C ARG A 133 7.67 7.77 -4.26
N VAL A 134 7.91 6.79 -3.39
CA VAL A 134 7.05 5.61 -3.20
C VAL A 134 6.71 5.44 -1.73
N ASP A 135 5.48 5.76 -1.37
CA ASP A 135 4.95 5.56 -0.02
C ASP A 135 4.29 4.17 0.08
N VAL A 136 4.81 3.33 0.96
CA VAL A 136 4.28 1.98 1.18
C VAL A 136 3.64 1.90 2.56
N THR A 137 2.35 1.58 2.57
CA THR A 137 1.56 1.30 3.77
C THR A 137 1.30 -0.19 3.87
N VAL A 138 1.77 -0.83 4.93
CA VAL A 138 1.49 -2.24 5.22
C VAL A 138 0.19 -2.31 6.02
N SER A 139 -0.87 -2.85 5.42
CA SER A 139 -2.21 -2.84 6.02
C SER A 139 -2.45 -4.00 6.99
N ARG A 140 -1.97 -5.20 6.64
CA ARG A 140 -2.13 -6.43 7.43
C ARG A 140 -1.02 -7.42 7.15
N SER A 141 -0.80 -8.36 8.07
CA SER A 141 0.08 -9.50 7.89
C SER A 141 -0.74 -10.78 7.64
N VAL A 142 -0.32 -11.57 6.66
CA VAL A 142 -0.89 -12.89 6.38
C VAL A 142 0.17 -13.94 6.68
N LEU A 143 -0.14 -14.88 7.57
CA LEU A 143 0.78 -15.96 7.91
C LEU A 143 0.81 -16.96 6.75
N ASP A 144 2.00 -17.28 6.27
CA ASP A 144 2.18 -18.34 5.28
C ASP A 144 2.07 -19.70 5.99
N ARG A 145 0.90 -20.34 5.93
CA ARG A 145 0.73 -21.70 6.47
C ARG A 145 1.37 -22.69 5.50
N THR A 146 2.62 -23.03 5.76
CA THR A 146 3.18 -24.29 5.26
C THR A 146 2.40 -25.43 5.93
N GLY A 147 1.92 -26.38 5.12
CA GLY A 147 0.97 -27.41 5.55
C GLY A 147 1.44 -28.19 6.79
N ARG A 148 0.48 -28.70 7.58
CA ARG A 148 0.76 -29.52 8.76
C ARG A 148 1.72 -30.65 8.39
N VAL A 149 2.88 -30.69 9.02
CA VAL A 149 3.69 -31.90 9.13
C VAL A 149 3.00 -32.77 10.18
N ALA A 150 2.39 -33.86 9.71
CA ALA A 150 1.89 -34.95 10.53
C ALA A 150 3.03 -35.91 10.87
#